data_AF-H1YWY9-F1
#
_entry.id   AF-H1YWY9-F1
#
_cell.length_a   1.000
_cell.length_b   1.000
_cell.length_c   1.000
_cell.angle_alpha   90.00
_cell.angle_beta   90.00
_cell.angle_gamma   90.00
#
_symmetry.space_group_name_H-M   'P 1'
#
loop_
_entity.id
_entity.type
_entity.pdbx_description
1 polymer ?
#
loop_
_entity_poly.entity_id
_entity_poly.type
_entity_poly.pdbx_seq_one_letter_code
_entity_poly.pdbx_strand_id
1 'polypeptide(L)'
;MKRRDVIYYTDIAMLASFAACAVTGFIKWPGLLNPVNFVFYGLTFREITLLHDYSGLLFVIFCLIHLFLHGKRLIVMTKNKLKY
;
A
#
# COMPACT_ATOMS: atom_id res chain seq x y z
N MET A 1 -21.18 -12.40 4.36
CA MET A 1 -20.67 -11.02 4.40
C MET A 1 -21.42 -10.16 3.40
N LYS A 2 -21.81 -8.94 3.78
CA LYS A 2 -22.40 -7.98 2.83
C LYS A 2 -21.27 -7.35 2.02
N ARG A 3 -21.56 -6.92 0.79
CA ARG A 3 -20.58 -6.24 -0.08
C ARG A 3 -19.91 -5.02 0.57
N ARG A 4 -20.64 -4.33 1.47
CA ARG A 4 -20.12 -3.21 2.26
C ARG A 4 -19.03 -3.63 3.24
N ASP A 5 -19.19 -4.78 3.87
CA ASP A 5 -18.21 -5.30 4.83
C ASP A 5 -16.91 -5.67 4.12
N VAL A 6 -17.00 -6.31 2.95
CA VAL A 6 -15.83 -6.69 2.12
C VAL A 6 -15.02 -5.45 1.71
N ILE A 7 -15.70 -4.38 1.29
CA ILE A 7 -15.06 -3.10 0.96
C ILE A 7 -14.34 -2.53 2.18
N TYR A 8 -15.02 -2.47 3.33
CA TYR A 8 -14.44 -1.93 4.57
C TYR A 8 -13.18 -2.68 5.01
N TYR A 9 -13.19 -4.01 4.98
CA TYR A 9 -12.01 -4.81 5.31
C TYR A 9 -10.88 -4.64 4.29
N THR A 10 -11.21 -4.51 3.00
CA THR A 10 -10.21 -4.27 1.95
C THR A 10 -9.53 -2.92 2.17
N ASP A 11 -10.29 -1.87 2.50
CA ASP A 11 -9.77 -0.53 2.74
C ASP A 11 -8.86 -0.48 3.98
N ILE A 12 -9.24 -1.16 5.06
CA ILE A 12 -8.41 -1.28 6.26
C ILE A 12 -7.11 -2.05 5.97
N ALA A 13 -7.21 -3.19 5.27
CA ALA A 13 -6.03 -3.99 4.92
C ALA A 13 -5.08 -3.22 3.99
N MET A 14 -5.64 -2.45 3.06
CA MET A 14 -4.90 -1.55 2.19
C MET A 14 -4.19 -0.45 2.99
N LEU A 15 -4.87 0.19 3.94
CA LEU A 15 -4.28 1.22 4.81
C LEU A 15 -3.15 0.66 5.67
N ALA A 16 -3.34 -0.52 6.26
CA ALA A 16 -2.31 -1.17 7.07
C ALA A 16 -1.07 -1.53 6.23
N SER A 17 -1.27 -2.07 5.02
CA SER A 17 -0.19 -2.41 4.10
C SER A 17 0.55 -1.16 3.62
N PHE A 18 -0.18 -0.07 3.34
CA PHE A 18 0.40 1.23 3.02
C PHE A 18 1.27 1.76 4.16
N ALA A 19 0.77 1.73 5.41
CA ALA A 19 1.52 2.22 6.55
C ALA A 19 2.83 1.44 6.75
N ALA A 20 2.79 0.11 6.65
CA ALA A 20 3.99 -0.72 6.73
C ALA A 20 5.00 -0.41 5.60
N CYS A 21 4.52 -0.28 4.36
CA CYS A 21 5.34 0.05 3.20
C CYS A 21 5.93 1.48 3.30
N ALA A 22 5.14 2.45 3.77
CA ALA A 22 5.56 3.83 3.94
C ALA A 22 6.63 3.97 5.03
N VAL A 23 6.46 3.32 6.18
CA VAL A 23 7.46 3.35 7.27
C VAL A 23 8.77 2.72 6.82
N THR A 24 8.71 1.52 6.22
CA THR A 24 9.92 0.84 5.72
C THR A 24 10.59 1.61 4.57
N GLY A 25 9.81 2.22 3.68
CA GLY A 25 10.30 3.06 2.60
C GLY A 25 10.96 4.35 3.10
N PHE A 26 10.39 4.97 4.13
CA PHE A 26 10.96 6.16 4.78
C PHE A 26 12.31 5.84 5.44
N ILE A 27 12.41 4.70 6.13
CA ILE A 27 13.67 4.22 6.73
C ILE A 27 14.72 3.93 5.65
N LYS A 28 14.31 3.42 4.48
CA LYS A 28 15.20 3.08 3.36
C LYS A 28 15.63 4.29 2.52
N TRP A 29 15.03 5.47 2.74
CA TRP A 29 15.27 6.63 1.89
C TRP A 29 16.75 7.07 1.96
N PRO A 30 17.50 7.00 0.84
CA PRO A 30 18.96 7.20 0.85
C PRO A 30 19.38 8.63 1.18
N GLY A 31 18.48 9.61 1.02
CA GLY A 31 18.69 10.98 1.46
C GLY A 31 18.50 11.21 2.97
N LEU A 32 18.07 10.19 3.72
CA LEU A 32 17.78 10.27 5.15
C LEU A 32 18.80 9.47 5.97
N LEU A 33 19.19 8.29 5.49
CA LEU A 33 20.11 7.37 6.18
C LEU A 33 21.09 6.71 5.19
N ASN A 34 22.36 6.63 5.58
CA ASN A 34 23.43 6.09 4.74
C ASN A 34 23.37 4.54 4.76
N PRO A 35 23.13 3.86 3.62
CA PRO A 35 22.73 2.45 3.59
C PRO A 35 23.84 1.45 3.92
N VAL A 36 25.11 1.89 3.98
CA VAL A 36 26.28 1.00 3.95
C VAL A 36 26.45 0.15 5.22
N ASN A 37 25.93 0.58 6.39
CA ASN A 37 26.03 -0.18 7.65
C ASN A 37 24.85 0.06 8.61
N PHE A 38 23.65 0.32 8.09
CA PHE A 38 22.51 0.66 8.95
C PHE A 38 21.87 -0.60 9.55
N VAL A 39 21.91 -0.68 10.89
CA VAL A 39 21.18 -1.67 11.70
C VAL A 39 20.11 -0.92 12.48
N PHE A 40 18.84 -1.17 12.17
CA PHE A 40 17.71 -0.56 12.86
C PHE A 40 17.05 -1.61 13.75
N TYR A 41 17.05 -1.41 15.07
CA TYR A 41 16.47 -2.37 16.02
C TYR A 41 16.97 -3.83 15.83
N GLY A 42 18.24 -4.00 15.45
CA GLY A 42 18.82 -5.33 15.19
C GLY A 42 18.48 -5.92 13.83
N LEU A 43 17.65 -5.26 13.02
CA LEU A 43 17.36 -5.65 11.64
C LEU A 43 18.37 -5.01 10.69
N THR A 44 18.91 -5.84 9.80
CA THR A 44 19.78 -5.43 8.71
C THR A 44 18.98 -4.70 7.63
N PHE A 45 19.66 -3.85 6.86
CA PHE A 45 19.07 -3.18 5.70
C PHE A 45 18.41 -4.16 4.69
N ARG A 46 18.95 -5.40 4.59
CA ARG A 46 18.38 -6.47 3.77
C ARG A 46 17.01 -6.92 4.27
N GLU A 47 16.84 -7.11 5.58
CA GLU A 47 15.57 -7.55 6.17
C GLU A 47 14.49 -6.45 6.06
N ILE A 48 14.86 -5.19 6.27
CA ILE A 48 13.97 -4.04 6.08
C ILE A 48 13.52 -3.95 4.62
N THR A 49 14.43 -4.21 3.68
CA THR A 49 14.11 -4.25 2.25
C THR A 49 13.13 -5.37 1.92
N LEU A 50 13.33 -6.58 2.44
CA LEU A 50 12.38 -7.68 2.25
C LEU A 50 10.99 -7.34 2.80
N LEU A 51 10.92 -6.76 4.01
CA LEU A 51 9.65 -6.32 4.58
C LEU A 51 8.96 -5.24 3.74
N HIS A 52 9.72 -4.28 3.21
CA HIS A 52 9.20 -3.26 2.29
C HIS A 52 8.64 -3.89 1.01
N ASP A 53 9.39 -4.80 0.40
CA ASP A 53 9.00 -5.37 -0.89
C ASP A 53 7.74 -6.24 -0.74
N TYR A 54 7.64 -7.06 0.32
CA TYR A 54 6.44 -7.86 0.59
C TYR A 54 5.22 -7.02 0.99
N SER A 55 5.41 -5.99 1.82
CA SER A 55 4.32 -5.08 2.20
C SER A 55 3.84 -4.24 1.01
N GLY A 56 4.76 -3.80 0.15
CA GLY A 56 4.45 -3.13 -1.11
C GLY A 56 3.69 -4.04 -2.08
N LEU A 57 4.09 -5.30 -2.22
CA LEU A 57 3.38 -6.27 -3.07
C LEU A 57 1.95 -6.51 -2.57
N LEU A 58 1.77 -6.71 -1.26
CA LEU A 58 0.44 -6.85 -0.65
C LEU A 58 -0.41 -5.58 -0.86
N PHE A 59 0.19 -4.41 -0.71
CA PHE A 59 -0.48 -3.14 -0.97
C PHE A 59 -0.98 -3.04 -2.41
N VAL A 60 -0.16 -3.40 -3.41
CA VAL A 60 -0.57 -3.42 -4.82
C VAL A 60 -1.75 -4.36 -5.04
N ILE A 61 -1.73 -5.56 -4.45
CA ILE A 61 -2.83 -6.54 -4.55
C ILE A 61 -4.12 -5.94 -3.95
N PHE A 62 -4.05 -5.35 -2.75
CA PHE A 62 -5.22 -4.71 -2.14
C PHE A 62 -5.73 -3.52 -2.96
N CYS A 63 -4.84 -2.74 -3.57
CA CYS A 63 -5.21 -1.65 -4.47
C CYS A 63 -5.99 -2.16 -5.69
N LEU A 64 -5.56 -3.27 -6.30
CA LEU A 64 -6.26 -3.89 -7.43
C LEU A 64 -7.64 -4.42 -7.01
N ILE A 65 -7.75 -5.07 -5.85
CA ILE A 65 -9.03 -5.53 -5.30
C ILE A 65 -9.95 -4.34 -5.04
N HIS A 66 -9.44 -3.27 -4.42
CA HIS A 66 -10.18 -2.04 -4.17
C HIS A 66 -10.69 -1.43 -5.49
N LEU A 67 -9.82 -1.29 -6.50
CA LEU A 67 -10.18 -0.80 -7.83
C LEU A 67 -11.26 -1.66 -8.49
N PHE A 68 -11.19 -2.99 -8.37
CA PHE A 68 -12.22 -3.88 -8.91
C PHE A 68 -13.57 -3.72 -8.18
N LEU A 69 -13.54 -3.65 -6.84
CA LEU A 69 -14.74 -3.48 -6.01
C LEU A 69 -15.43 -2.12 -6.25
N HIS A 70 -14.65 -1.06 -6.47
CA HIS A 70 -15.10 0.32 -6.70
C HIS A 70 -15.18 0.73 -8.17
N GLY A 71 -14.70 -0.11 -9.10
CA GLY A 71 -14.53 0.24 -10.52
C GLY A 71 -15.82 0.66 -11.20
N LYS A 72 -16.95 0.03 -10.87
CA LYS A 72 -18.27 0.45 -11.39
C LYS A 72 -18.64 1.88 -10.96
N ARG A 73 -18.28 2.30 -9.74
CA ARG A 73 -18.50 3.67 -9.26
C ARG A 73 -17.53 4.66 -9.89
N LEU A 74 -16.26 4.28 -10.04
CA LEU A 74 -15.27 5.12 -10.73
C LEU A 74 -15.70 5.43 -12.17
N ILE A 75 -16.10 4.41 -12.94
CA ILE A 75 -16.57 4.61 -14.32
C ILE A 75 -17.81 5.52 -14.38
N VAL A 76 -18.76 5.37 -13.45
CA VAL A 76 -19.95 6.25 -13.40
C VAL A 76 -19.56 7.68 -13.04
N MET A 77 -18.70 7.90 -12.03
CA MET A 77 -18.25 9.25 -11.65
C MET A 77 -17.42 9.91 -12.74
N THR A 78 -16.53 9.16 -13.39
CA THR A 78 -15.73 9.61 -14.52
C THR A 78 -16.61 9.97 -15.72
N LYS A 79 -17.60 9.13 -16.08
CA LYS A 79 -18.59 9.47 -17.11
C LYS A 79 -19.44 10.69 -16.76
N ASN A 80 -19.78 10.88 -15.48
CA ASN A 80 -20.59 12.03 -15.04
C ASN A 80 -19.79 13.34 -15.02
N LYS A 81 -18.47 13.28 -14.82
CA LYS A 81 -17.56 14.43 -14.90
C LYS A 81 -17.06 14.74 -16.33
N LEU A 82 -17.01 13.74 -17.22
CA LEU A 82 -16.58 13.89 -18.62
C LEU A 82 -17.73 14.11 -19.60
N LYS A 83 -18.99 13.95 -19.17
CA LYS A 83 -20.14 14.50 -19.90
C LYS A 83 -20.09 16.02 -19.75
N TYR A 84 -19.45 16.67 -20.73
CA TYR A 84 -19.79 18.03 -21.16
C TYR A 84 -21.27 18.08 -21.57
#